data_AF-A0A5C6VHC7-F1
#
_entry.id   AF-A0A5C6VHC7-F1
#
_cell.length_a   1.000
_cell.length_b   1.000
_cell.length_c   1.000
_cell.angle_alpha   90.00
_cell.angle_beta   90.00
_cell.angle_gamma   90.00
#
_symmetry.space_group_name_H-M   'P 1'
#
loop_
_entity.id
_entity.type
_entity.pdbx_description
1 polymer ?
#
loop_
_entity_poly.entity_id
_entity_poly.type
_entity_poly.pdbx_seq_one_letter_code
_entity_poly.pdbx_strand_id
1 'polypeptide(L)'
;MIVQRTGIALCVAIVLAGNAQAAVKDPNSLECSVDQKEVSHDLEVKQSNGVIVSFSYLSSVPTQGLATNCTIDSSLVRGTPIVSGTTTTYPMLDGDVVTVTKTARGFLFDMSKLDQVKYCSGPIATRILLQPGKKKCVLMP
;
A
#
# COMPACT_ATOMS: atom_id res chain seq x y z
N MET A 1 -50.95 -54.20 -20.48
CA MET A 1 -51.06 -53.10 -19.49
C MET A 1 -49.74 -52.99 -18.77
N ILE A 2 -48.99 -51.91 -19.03
CA ILE A 2 -47.61 -51.71 -18.58
C ILE A 2 -47.64 -50.89 -17.30
N VAL A 3 -47.07 -51.43 -16.23
CA VAL A 3 -46.87 -50.76 -14.94
C VAL A 3 -45.53 -50.02 -15.00
N GLN A 4 -45.55 -48.69 -15.07
CA GLN A 4 -44.35 -47.86 -14.94
C GLN A 4 -44.26 -47.30 -13.51
N ARG A 5 -43.24 -47.77 -12.78
CA ARG A 5 -42.87 -47.33 -11.45
C ARG A 5 -42.21 -45.95 -11.49
N THR A 6 -42.63 -45.13 -10.53
CA THR A 6 -42.14 -43.81 -10.14
C THR A 6 -40.66 -43.81 -9.76
N GLY A 7 -39.92 -42.83 -10.26
CA GLY A 7 -38.60 -42.46 -9.78
C GLY A 7 -38.48 -40.94 -9.72
N ILE A 8 -38.59 -40.37 -8.52
CA ILE A 8 -38.40 -38.93 -8.28
C ILE A 8 -36.92 -38.75 -7.98
N ALA A 9 -36.15 -38.24 -8.94
CA ALA A 9 -34.76 -37.85 -8.73
C ALA A 9 -34.72 -36.47 -8.05
N LEU A 10 -34.30 -36.45 -6.79
CA LEU A 10 -34.14 -35.23 -6.00
C LEU A 10 -32.77 -34.60 -6.33
N CYS A 11 -32.74 -33.61 -7.22
CA CYS A 11 -31.55 -32.80 -7.48
C CYS A 11 -31.33 -31.81 -6.32
N VAL A 12 -30.49 -32.18 -5.35
CA VAL A 12 -29.99 -31.24 -4.33
C VAL A 12 -28.89 -30.39 -4.97
N ALA A 13 -29.27 -29.25 -5.54
CA ALA A 13 -28.32 -28.21 -5.92
C ALA A 13 -27.79 -27.56 -4.64
N ILE A 14 -26.60 -27.99 -4.20
CA ILE A 14 -25.87 -27.32 -3.12
C ILE A 14 -25.36 -26.00 -3.71
N VAL A 15 -26.14 -24.94 -3.54
CA VAL A 15 -25.68 -23.57 -3.79
C VAL A 15 -24.64 -23.27 -2.70
N LEU A 16 -23.36 -23.43 -3.05
CA LEU A 16 -22.26 -22.88 -2.29
C LEU A 16 -22.38 -21.36 -2.33
N ALA A 17 -23.17 -20.80 -1.42
CA ALA A 17 -23.13 -19.39 -1.06
C ALA A 17 -21.79 -19.14 -0.35
N GLY A 18 -20.72 -19.10 -1.15
CA GLY A 18 -19.45 -18.54 -0.73
C GLY A 18 -19.71 -17.08 -0.43
N ASN A 19 -19.89 -16.77 0.86
CA ASN A 19 -19.88 -15.41 1.36
C ASN A 19 -18.50 -14.84 1.04
N ALA A 20 -18.34 -14.28 -0.16
CA ALA A 20 -17.29 -13.33 -0.44
C ALA A 20 -17.58 -12.13 0.48
N GLN A 21 -17.14 -12.23 1.73
CA GLN A 21 -16.96 -11.08 2.59
C GLN A 21 -15.93 -10.22 1.86
N ALA A 22 -16.41 -9.32 1.01
CA ALA A 22 -15.61 -8.24 0.52
C ALA A 22 -15.04 -7.57 1.77
N ALA A 23 -13.73 -7.74 2.00
CA ALA A 23 -13.04 -7.08 3.08
C ALA A 23 -13.44 -5.60 3.00
N VAL A 24 -14.19 -5.13 4.00
CA VAL A 24 -14.62 -3.74 4.05
C VAL A 24 -13.34 -2.94 4.19
N LYS A 25 -12.90 -2.35 3.08
CA LYS A 25 -11.70 -1.53 3.02
C LYS A 25 -11.87 -0.43 4.06
N ASP A 26 -11.06 -0.48 5.11
CA ASP A 26 -11.03 0.55 6.14
C ASP A 26 -10.89 1.90 5.42
N PRO A 27 -11.85 2.83 5.52
CA PRO A 27 -11.79 4.12 4.83
C PRO A 27 -10.57 4.95 5.27
N ASN A 28 -9.95 4.59 6.37
CA ASN A 28 -8.72 5.18 6.87
C ASN A 28 -7.46 4.48 6.37
N SER A 29 -7.58 3.32 5.72
CA SER A 29 -6.46 2.64 5.06
C SER A 29 -6.50 2.89 3.55
N LEU A 30 -5.44 3.49 3.04
CA LEU A 30 -5.23 3.71 1.62
C LEU A 30 -4.01 2.94 1.17
N GLU A 31 -4.07 2.41 -0.03
CA GLU A 31 -2.97 1.65 -0.61
C GLU A 31 -2.88 1.98 -2.10
N CYS A 32 -1.68 1.95 -2.65
CA CYS A 32 -1.47 1.95 -4.09
C CYS A 32 -0.21 1.19 -4.45
N SER A 33 -0.11 0.75 -5.71
CA SER A 33 1.08 0.12 -6.29
C SER A 33 1.45 0.72 -7.64
N VAL A 34 2.71 0.67 -8.02
CA VAL A 34 3.17 1.08 -9.35
C VAL A 34 4.46 0.38 -9.72
N ASP A 35 4.48 -0.20 -10.92
CA ASP A 35 5.72 -0.72 -11.50
C ASP A 35 6.37 0.35 -12.36
N GLN A 36 7.68 0.54 -12.18
CA GLN A 36 8.51 1.34 -13.06
C GLN A 36 9.74 0.54 -13.46
N LYS A 37 9.83 0.25 -14.76
CA LYS A 37 10.83 -0.69 -15.30
C LYS A 37 10.69 -2.04 -14.60
N GLU A 38 11.75 -2.49 -13.92
CA GLU A 38 11.81 -3.75 -13.19
C GLU A 38 11.58 -3.58 -11.68
N VAL A 39 11.23 -2.37 -11.21
CA VAL A 39 10.98 -2.11 -9.79
C VAL A 39 9.49 -1.99 -9.55
N SER A 40 8.97 -2.80 -8.62
CA SER A 40 7.62 -2.62 -8.08
C SER A 40 7.68 -1.74 -6.84
N HIS A 41 6.68 -0.88 -6.68
CA HIS A 41 6.55 0.02 -5.54
C HIS A 41 5.15 -0.09 -4.96
N ASP A 42 5.05 -0.43 -3.69
CA ASP A 42 3.82 -0.50 -2.93
C ASP A 42 3.86 0.53 -1.80
N LEU A 43 2.74 1.22 -1.59
CA LEU A 43 2.59 2.16 -0.50
C LEU A 43 1.26 1.92 0.19
N GLU A 44 1.32 1.58 1.48
CA GLU A 44 0.18 1.50 2.38
C GLU A 44 0.25 2.64 3.38
N VAL A 45 -0.89 3.29 3.66
CA VAL A 45 -0.99 4.38 4.63
C VAL A 45 -2.25 4.23 5.46
N LYS A 46 -2.14 4.55 6.75
CA LYS A 46 -3.28 4.80 7.61
C LYS A 46 -3.36 6.27 7.93
N GLN A 47 -4.54 6.84 7.77
CA GLN A 47 -4.82 8.24 8.07
C GLN A 47 -5.78 8.36 9.26
N SER A 48 -5.63 9.43 10.04
CA SER A 48 -6.60 9.86 11.03
C SER A 48 -6.77 11.37 10.91
N ASN A 49 -8.02 11.84 10.81
CA ASN A 49 -8.35 13.26 10.64
C ASN A 49 -7.59 13.93 9.47
N GLY A 50 -7.32 13.17 8.41
CA GLY A 50 -6.62 13.65 7.22
C GLY A 50 -5.12 13.88 7.39
N VAL A 51 -4.53 13.35 8.48
CA VAL A 51 -3.08 13.26 8.73
C VAL A 51 -2.66 11.79 8.66
N ILE A 52 -1.50 11.50 8.10
CA ILE A 52 -0.97 10.13 8.05
C ILE A 52 -0.43 9.76 9.44
N VAL A 53 -0.98 8.70 10.04
CA VAL A 53 -0.55 8.20 11.36
C VAL A 53 0.37 7.00 11.25
N SER A 54 0.31 6.26 10.14
CA SER A 54 1.29 5.25 9.79
C SER A 54 1.40 5.09 8.28
N PHE A 55 2.56 4.68 7.81
CA PHE A 55 2.83 4.33 6.43
C PHE A 55 3.80 3.15 6.36
N SER A 56 3.73 2.41 5.26
CA SER A 56 4.68 1.38 4.87
C SER A 56 4.90 1.48 3.36
N TYR A 57 6.12 1.82 2.98
CA TYR A 57 6.58 1.80 1.60
C TYR A 57 7.46 0.57 1.38
N LEU A 58 7.15 -0.21 0.34
CA LEU A 58 7.95 -1.34 -0.10
C LEU A 58 8.36 -1.10 -1.55
N SER A 59 9.64 -1.27 -1.85
CA SER A 59 10.08 -1.52 -3.21
C SER A 59 10.63 -2.93 -3.36
N SER A 60 10.43 -3.51 -4.54
CA SER A 60 10.91 -4.85 -4.86
C SER A 60 11.45 -4.90 -6.28
N VAL A 61 12.66 -5.44 -6.43
CA VAL A 61 13.22 -5.82 -7.73
C VAL A 61 13.23 -7.33 -7.80
N PRO A 62 12.40 -7.95 -8.66
CA PRO A 62 12.45 -9.39 -8.89
C PRO A 62 13.78 -9.72 -9.60
N THR A 63 14.62 -10.52 -8.96
CA THR A 63 15.81 -11.09 -9.62
C THR A 63 15.71 -12.61 -9.62
N GLN A 64 16.44 -13.29 -10.51
CA GLN A 64 16.38 -14.76 -10.68
C GLN A 64 16.85 -15.57 -9.45
N GLY A 65 17.20 -14.92 -8.33
CA GLY A 65 17.53 -15.57 -7.05
C GLY A 65 16.68 -15.02 -5.92
N LEU A 66 17.09 -13.88 -5.36
CA LEU A 66 16.42 -13.23 -4.24
C LEU A 66 15.93 -11.85 -4.66
N ALA A 67 14.65 -11.56 -4.42
CA ALA A 67 14.11 -10.23 -4.64
C ALA A 67 14.87 -9.23 -3.77
N THR A 68 15.38 -8.16 -4.38
CA THR A 68 15.99 -7.07 -3.61
C THR A 68 14.86 -6.17 -3.14
N ASN A 69 14.52 -6.27 -1.86
CA ASN A 69 13.45 -5.50 -1.25
C ASN A 69 14.00 -4.35 -0.42
N CYS A 70 13.29 -3.22 -0.41
CA CYS A 70 13.54 -2.13 0.51
C CYS A 70 12.23 -1.71 1.18
N THR A 71 12.25 -1.60 2.51
CA THR A 71 11.08 -1.14 3.27
C THR A 71 11.43 0.14 4.01
N ILE A 72 10.59 1.17 3.83
CA ILE A 72 10.63 2.41 4.59
C ILE A 72 9.25 2.58 5.23
N ASP A 73 9.17 2.43 6.55
CA ASP A 73 7.90 2.48 7.26
C ASP A 73 7.97 3.33 8.54
N SER A 74 6.80 3.55 9.14
CA SER A 74 6.68 4.39 10.34
C SER A 74 7.40 3.87 11.59
N SER A 75 7.81 2.60 11.64
CA SER A 75 8.60 2.06 12.76
C SER A 75 10.04 2.62 12.78
N LEU A 76 10.51 3.14 11.65
CA LEU A 76 11.84 3.77 11.52
C LEU A 76 11.87 5.23 11.98
N VAL A 77 10.70 5.81 12.29
CA VAL A 77 10.58 7.22 12.70
C VAL A 77 11.23 7.43 14.07
N ARG A 78 12.11 8.43 14.15
CA ARG A 78 12.86 8.80 15.35
C ARG A 78 12.29 10.07 15.96
N GLY A 79 11.24 9.91 16.76
CA GLY A 79 10.59 10.99 17.50
C GLY A 79 9.18 11.29 17.03
N THR A 80 8.67 12.47 17.41
CA THR A 80 7.31 12.90 17.07
C THR A 80 7.29 13.54 15.68
N PRO A 81 6.38 13.12 14.78
CA PRO A 81 6.18 13.80 13.50
C PRO A 81 5.82 15.28 13.71
N ILE A 82 6.36 16.15 12.87
CA ILE A 82 6.15 17.60 12.94
C ILE A 82 5.14 18.00 11.88
N VAL A 83 4.00 18.55 12.30
CA VAL A 83 2.93 19.00 11.41
C VAL A 83 3.03 20.51 11.19
N SER A 84 3.13 20.94 9.93
CA SER A 84 3.16 22.33 9.52
C SER A 84 2.27 22.55 8.30
N GLY A 85 1.08 23.11 8.52
CA GLY A 85 0.09 23.32 7.46
C GLY A 85 -0.37 21.99 6.84
N THR A 86 -0.18 21.83 5.54
CA THR A 86 -0.52 20.59 4.81
C THR A 86 0.60 19.55 4.81
N THR A 87 1.73 19.85 5.44
CA THR A 87 2.92 19.00 5.42
C THR A 87 3.16 18.38 6.79
N THR A 88 3.49 17.10 6.80
CA THR A 88 3.98 16.37 7.99
C THR A 88 5.39 15.87 7.70
N THR A 89 6.32 16.18 8.59
CA THR A 89 7.70 15.72 8.51
C THR A 89 7.93 14.61 9.53
N TYR A 90 8.39 13.46 9.05
CA TYR A 90 8.75 12.31 9.86
C TYR A 90 10.28 12.29 9.99
N PRO A 91 10.83 12.61 11.17
CA PRO A 91 12.26 12.49 11.42
C PRO A 91 12.66 11.02 11.37
N MET A 92 13.73 10.71 10.63
CA MET A 92 14.25 9.37 10.44
C MET A 92 15.65 9.25 11.08
N LEU A 93 16.47 8.29 10.64
CA LEU A 93 17.82 8.09 11.17
C LEU A 93 18.77 9.24 10.77
N ASP A 94 19.64 9.65 11.69
CA ASP A 94 20.77 10.56 11.44
C ASP A 94 20.42 11.86 10.70
N GLY A 95 19.24 12.44 10.99
CA GLY A 95 18.79 13.71 10.43
C GLY A 95 18.06 13.60 9.08
N ASP A 96 17.94 12.39 8.53
CA ASP A 96 17.12 12.13 7.35
C ASP A 96 15.63 12.38 7.66
N VAL A 97 14.84 12.65 6.62
CA VAL A 97 13.40 12.90 6.78
C VAL A 97 12.59 12.28 5.65
N VAL A 98 11.41 11.76 6.00
CA VAL A 98 10.31 11.58 5.04
C VAL A 98 9.35 12.74 5.22
N THR A 99 8.95 13.38 4.13
CA THR A 99 7.95 14.45 4.18
C THR A 99 6.70 14.02 3.45
N VAL A 100 5.54 14.16 4.09
CA VAL A 100 4.24 13.89 3.48
C VAL A 100 3.47 15.19 3.33
N THR A 101 3.14 15.55 2.10
CA THR A 101 2.34 16.74 1.81
C THR A 101 0.95 16.35 1.31
N LYS A 102 -0.08 16.84 2.00
CA LYS A 102 -1.46 16.74 1.55
C LYS A 102 -1.69 17.75 0.42
N THR A 103 -2.09 17.23 -0.73
CA THR A 103 -2.39 18.00 -1.94
C THR A 103 -3.85 17.82 -2.32
N ALA A 104 -4.33 18.60 -3.29
CA ALA A 104 -5.66 18.41 -3.88
C ALA A 104 -5.83 17.02 -4.54
N ARG A 105 -4.73 16.34 -4.90
CA ARG A 105 -4.74 15.05 -5.61
C ARG A 105 -4.55 13.84 -4.69
N GLY A 106 -4.18 14.06 -3.43
CA GLY A 106 -3.84 13.01 -2.46
C GLY A 106 -2.59 13.35 -1.63
N PHE A 107 -1.86 12.33 -1.19
CA PHE A 107 -0.70 12.47 -0.30
C PHE A 107 0.59 12.21 -1.07
N LEU A 108 1.45 13.24 -1.16
CA LEU A 108 2.77 13.13 -1.76
C LEU A 108 3.79 12.78 -0.69
N PHE A 109 4.38 11.60 -0.79
CA PHE A 109 5.50 11.16 0.02
C PHE A 109 6.79 11.56 -0.70
N ASP A 110 7.63 12.34 -0.02
CA ASP A 110 8.95 12.75 -0.46
C ASP A 110 10.00 12.06 0.41
N MET A 111 10.76 11.16 -0.22
CA MET A 111 11.86 10.38 0.35
C MET A 111 13.23 10.86 -0.18
N SER A 112 13.28 12.00 -0.89
CA SER A 112 14.52 12.55 -1.48
C SER A 112 15.59 12.95 -0.46
N LYS A 113 15.22 13.03 0.81
CA LYS A 113 16.11 13.34 1.94
C LYS A 113 16.51 12.11 2.75
N LEU A 114 16.23 10.91 2.25
CA LEU A 114 16.76 9.68 2.81
C LEU A 114 18.11 9.37 2.18
N ASP A 115 19.07 9.05 3.03
CA ASP A 115 20.27 8.35 2.58
C ASP A 115 19.95 6.86 2.46
N GLN A 116 19.63 6.41 1.25
CA GLN A 116 19.12 5.06 0.97
C GLN A 116 20.00 3.97 1.62
N VAL A 117 21.33 4.13 1.61
CA VAL A 117 22.27 3.11 2.10
C VAL A 117 22.14 2.84 3.61
N LYS A 118 21.55 3.78 4.37
CA LYS A 118 21.27 3.61 5.81
C LYS A 118 20.09 2.68 6.07
N TYR A 119 19.18 2.54 5.11
CA TYR A 119 17.93 1.79 5.28
C TYR A 119 17.94 0.45 4.55
N CYS A 120 18.48 0.42 3.33
CA CYS A 120 18.41 -0.76 2.48
C CYS A 120 19.36 -0.68 1.27
N SER A 121 19.54 -1.81 0.59
CA SER A 121 20.29 -1.89 -0.67
C SER A 121 19.42 -1.81 -1.92
N GLY A 122 18.09 -1.80 -1.79
CA GLY A 122 17.14 -1.74 -2.90
C GLY A 122 16.77 -0.31 -3.32
N PRO A 123 16.34 -0.09 -4.58
CA PRO A 123 15.99 1.24 -5.07
C PRO A 123 14.77 1.81 -4.34
N ILE A 124 14.81 3.08 -3.96
CA ILE A 124 13.64 3.79 -3.43
C ILE A 124 13.15 4.83 -4.43
N ALA A 125 11.84 5.08 -4.43
CA ALA A 125 11.27 6.18 -5.17
C ALA A 125 11.66 7.50 -4.49
N THR A 126 12.10 8.50 -5.26
CA THR A 126 12.33 9.85 -4.74
C THR A 126 11.05 10.43 -4.18
N ARG A 127 9.97 10.33 -4.96
CA ARG A 127 8.64 10.80 -4.60
C ARG A 127 7.56 9.87 -5.13
N ILE A 128 6.52 9.66 -4.33
CA ILE A 128 5.38 8.82 -4.68
C ILE A 128 4.08 9.49 -4.21
N LEU A 129 3.15 9.65 -5.13
CA LEU A 129 1.84 10.22 -4.87
C LEU A 129 0.80 9.11 -4.75
N LEU A 130 0.22 9.03 -3.56
CA LEU A 130 -0.96 8.22 -3.28
C LEU A 130 -2.21 9.05 -3.54
N GLN A 131 -3.09 8.55 -4.41
CA GLN A 131 -4.36 9.19 -4.70
C GLN A 131 -5.52 8.36 -4.10
N PRO A 132 -6.33 8.92 -3.19
CA PRO A 132 -7.46 8.19 -2.62
C PRO A 132 -8.38 7.60 -3.70
N GLY A 133 -8.76 6.34 -3.54
CA GLY A 133 -9.59 5.60 -4.50
C GLY A 133 -8.87 5.12 -5.77
N LYS A 134 -7.56 5.40 -5.93
CA LYS A 134 -6.75 4.86 -7.03
C LYS A 134 -5.86 3.74 -6.52
N LYS A 135 -5.88 2.60 -7.22
CA LYS A 135 -4.96 1.49 -6.95
C LYS A 135 -3.54 1.76 -7.46
N LYS A 136 -3.38 2.61 -8.48
CA LYS A 136 -2.07 2.90 -9.06
C LYS A 136 -1.46 4.16 -8.45
N CYS A 137 -0.23 4.08 -7.93
CA CYS A 137 0.50 5.27 -7.48
C CYS A 137 1.05 6.07 -8.67
N VAL A 138 1.44 7.31 -8.42
CA VAL A 138 2.19 8.12 -9.40
C VAL A 138 3.58 8.38 -8.85
N LEU A 139 4.61 7.86 -9.51
CA LEU A 139 5.99 8.24 -9.21
C LEU A 139 6.28 9.63 -9.75
N MET A 140 6.98 10.43 -8.95
CA MET A 140 7.39 11.77 -9.32
C MET A 140 8.92 11.89 -9.24
N PRO A 141 9.55 12.65 -10.14
CA PRO A 141 10.97 12.93 -10.09
C PRO A 141 11.35 13.78 -8.86
#